data_AF-A0AAV8C0B2-F1
#
_entry.id   AF-A0AAV8C0B2-F1
#
_cell.length_a   1.000
_cell.length_b   1.000
_cell.length_c   1.000
_cell.angle_alpha   90.00
_cell.angle_beta   90.00
_cell.angle_gamma   90.00
#
_symmetry.space_group_name_H-M   'P 1'
#
loop_
_entity.id
_entity.type
_entity.pdbx_description
1 polymer ?
#
loop_
_entity_poly.entity_id
_entity_poly.type
_entity_poly.pdbx_seq_one_letter_code
_entity_poly.pdbx_strand_id
1 'polypeptide(L)'
;MNRGTWISFVFTFAFLVQCLSASPGDRDPIYRNCVSQCETEGITGDMTIPHCKNETIKDGAWYSKEPLYEQWRQLNCKVDCRYHCMMQREEERRLQGLDPVKYHGKWPFLRVFVFQEPLSAALSALNLLMHFTGWLSYFKLVHYKLPLRPQTKRPYYEYTGLWHIYGLLSINAWFWSTIFHTRDIDLTEKLDYSSAVALLGYALILSLLRTFNVKIEAARVMFSAPILAFVTTHILYLNFYDFDYDELLSIYATPLEC
;
A
#
# COMPACT_ATOMS: atom_id res chain seq x y z
N MET A 1 21.64 10.92 -29.10
CA MET A 1 20.32 11.11 -28.47
C MET A 1 20.38 12.42 -27.69
N ASN A 2 19.69 13.46 -28.16
CA ASN A 2 19.97 14.85 -27.76
C ASN A 2 19.39 15.24 -26.39
N ARG A 3 20.08 16.17 -25.72
CA ARG A 3 19.75 16.72 -24.39
C ARG A 3 18.35 17.37 -24.31
N GLY A 4 17.79 17.78 -25.44
CA GLY A 4 16.46 18.42 -25.54
C GLY A 4 15.29 17.46 -25.34
N THR A 5 15.43 16.18 -25.67
CA THR A 5 14.33 15.20 -25.53
C THR A 5 14.02 14.86 -24.07
N TRP A 6 15.01 14.98 -23.18
CA TRP A 6 14.86 14.75 -21.74
C TRP A 6 14.11 15.89 -21.04
N ILE A 7 14.34 17.14 -21.47
CA ILE A 7 13.69 18.31 -20.89
C ILE A 7 12.20 18.33 -21.29
N SER A 8 11.88 17.99 -22.54
CA SER A 8 10.48 17.87 -22.99
C SER A 8 9.70 16.81 -22.21
N PHE A 9 10.30 15.66 -21.86
CA PHE A 9 9.63 14.62 -21.08
C PHE A 9 9.30 15.04 -19.64
N VAL A 10 10.19 15.81 -19.00
CA VAL A 10 9.99 16.31 -17.63
C VAL A 10 8.93 17.42 -17.59
N PHE A 11 8.88 18.30 -18.60
CA PHE A 11 7.87 19.37 -18.67
C PHE A 11 6.46 18.86 -19.02
N THR A 12 6.33 17.79 -19.81
CA THR A 12 5.02 17.17 -20.08
C THR A 12 4.44 16.43 -18.86
N PHE A 13 5.27 15.97 -17.91
CA PHE A 13 4.78 15.32 -16.69
C PHE A 13 4.28 16.32 -15.63
N ALA A 14 4.78 17.57 -15.65
CA ALA A 14 4.44 18.60 -14.68
C ALA A 14 3.05 19.26 -14.91
N PHE A 15 2.44 19.09 -16.09
CA PHE A 15 1.17 19.73 -16.44
C PHE A 15 -0.09 18.88 -16.18
N LEU A 16 0.04 17.69 -15.59
CA LEU A 16 -1.08 16.81 -15.22
C LEU A 16 -1.43 16.90 -13.73
N VAL A 17 -1.38 18.10 -13.14
CA VAL A 17 -1.97 18.33 -11.81
C VAL A 17 -3.48 18.42 -11.98
N GLN A 18 -4.14 17.26 -12.02
CA GLN A 18 -5.59 17.18 -11.91
C GLN A 18 -6.02 17.66 -10.52
N CYS A 19 -7.13 18.40 -10.45
CA CYS A 19 -7.82 18.67 -9.20
C CYS A 19 -8.09 17.34 -8.47
N LEU A 20 -7.44 17.16 -7.32
CA LEU A 20 -7.71 16.03 -6.43
C LEU A 20 -9.10 16.21 -5.82
N SER A 21 -10.11 15.63 -6.46
CA SER A 21 -11.44 15.54 -5.88
C SER A 21 -11.49 14.39 -4.88
N ALA A 22 -11.89 14.67 -3.64
CA ALA A 22 -12.26 13.64 -2.68
C ALA A 22 -13.34 12.71 -3.27
N SER A 23 -13.36 11.44 -2.85
CA SER A 23 -14.28 10.48 -3.44
C SER A 23 -15.74 10.88 -3.16
N PRO A 24 -16.71 10.50 -4.02
CA PRO A 24 -18.11 10.88 -3.83
C PRO A 24 -18.68 10.47 -2.47
N GLY A 25 -18.24 9.32 -1.93
CA GLY A 25 -18.61 8.88 -0.60
C GLY A 25 -18.04 9.75 0.53
N ASP A 26 -16.79 10.24 0.37
CA ASP A 26 -16.15 11.12 1.37
C ASP A 26 -16.84 12.48 1.50
N ARG A 27 -17.53 12.91 0.43
CA ARG A 27 -18.31 14.15 0.40
C ARG A 27 -19.72 13.98 0.97
N ASP A 28 -20.18 12.75 1.21
CA ASP A 28 -21.54 12.50 1.69
C ASP A 28 -21.67 12.97 3.17
N PRO A 29 -22.51 13.97 3.46
CA PRO A 29 -22.65 14.49 4.82
C PRO A 29 -23.26 13.46 5.79
N ILE A 30 -24.08 12.53 5.31
CA ILE A 30 -24.67 11.46 6.12
C ILE A 30 -23.58 10.51 6.57
N TYR A 31 -22.70 10.12 5.65
CA TYR A 31 -21.53 9.29 5.95
C TYR A 31 -20.61 9.97 6.98
N ARG A 32 -20.25 11.24 6.76
CA ARG A 32 -19.36 11.98 7.67
C ARG A 32 -19.95 12.10 9.08
N ASN A 33 -21.25 12.37 9.17
CA ASN A 33 -21.94 12.46 10.46
C ASN A 33 -21.94 11.10 11.19
N CYS A 34 -22.21 10.01 10.47
CA CYS A 34 -22.14 8.65 11.03
C CYS A 34 -20.75 8.34 11.60
N VAL A 35 -19.68 8.64 10.85
CA VAL A 35 -18.30 8.37 11.30
C VAL A 35 -17.98 9.19 12.56
N SER A 36 -18.31 10.48 12.57
CA SER A 36 -18.07 11.35 13.74
C SER A 36 -18.84 10.89 14.99
N GLN A 37 -20.09 10.44 14.83
CA GLN A 37 -20.88 9.89 15.93
C GLN A 37 -20.28 8.56 16.42
N CYS A 38 -19.90 7.68 15.51
CA CYS A 38 -19.32 6.39 15.86
C CYS A 38 -17.99 6.53 16.60
N GLU A 39 -17.11 7.44 16.20
CA GLU A 39 -15.84 7.70 16.91
C GLU A 39 -16.05 8.24 18.33
N THR A 40 -17.16 8.95 18.57
CA THR A 40 -17.47 9.57 19.87
C THR A 40 -18.24 8.62 20.80
N GLU A 41 -19.24 7.92 20.26
CA GLU A 41 -20.19 7.12 21.04
C GLU A 41 -19.92 5.62 20.96
N GLY A 42 -19.13 5.16 19.99
CA GLY A 42 -18.88 3.75 19.69
C GLY A 42 -20.11 3.02 19.16
N ILE A 43 -21.02 3.73 18.49
CA ILE A 43 -22.30 3.21 17.99
C ILE A 43 -22.43 3.51 16.50
N THR A 44 -22.92 2.54 15.72
CA THR A 44 -23.32 2.71 14.33
C THR A 44 -24.68 2.04 14.13
N GLY A 45 -25.74 2.85 14.07
CA GLY A 45 -27.12 2.33 14.06
C GLY A 45 -27.40 1.47 15.31
N ASP A 46 -27.77 0.21 15.10
CA ASP A 46 -28.04 -0.77 16.18
C ASP A 46 -26.77 -1.51 16.66
N MET A 47 -25.61 -1.26 16.05
CA MET A 47 -24.36 -1.96 16.36
C MET A 47 -23.47 -1.15 17.29
N THR A 48 -22.98 -1.78 18.35
CA THR A 48 -21.96 -1.22 19.25
C THR A 48 -20.59 -1.79 18.95
N ILE A 49 -19.59 -0.91 18.81
CA ILE A 49 -18.19 -1.24 18.60
C ILE A 49 -17.46 -1.15 19.95
N PRO A 50 -17.15 -2.28 20.63
CA PRO A 50 -16.70 -2.26 22.03
C PRO A 50 -15.40 -1.49 22.24
N HIS A 51 -14.43 -1.59 21.32
CA HIS A 51 -13.15 -0.91 21.44
C HIS A 51 -13.20 0.59 21.11
N CYS A 52 -14.31 1.08 20.56
CA CYS A 52 -14.56 2.50 20.38
C CYS A 52 -15.17 3.17 21.61
N LYS A 53 -15.82 2.40 22.48
CA LYS A 53 -16.35 2.97 23.71
C LYS A 53 -15.21 3.35 24.62
N ASN A 54 -15.24 4.59 25.10
CA ASN A 54 -14.51 4.98 26.29
C ASN A 54 -15.13 4.23 27.47
N GLU A 55 -14.72 2.99 27.70
CA GLU A 55 -14.92 2.39 29.00
C GLU A 55 -14.17 3.27 30.00
N THR A 56 -14.91 3.96 30.87
CA THR A 56 -14.36 4.41 32.15
C THR A 56 -13.75 3.18 32.80
N ILE A 57 -12.42 3.11 32.72
CA ILE A 57 -11.54 2.09 33.25
C ILE A 57 -12.16 1.48 34.51
N LYS A 58 -12.73 0.27 34.39
CA LYS A 58 -12.91 -0.57 35.57
C LYS A 58 -11.53 -1.10 35.91
N ASP A 59 -11.05 -0.70 37.09
CA ASP A 59 -9.80 -1.08 37.72
C ASP A 59 -9.36 -2.51 37.39
N GLY A 60 -8.21 -2.69 36.73
CA GLY A 60 -7.55 -4.01 36.72
C GLY A 60 -6.50 -4.32 35.66
N ALA A 61 -6.52 -3.72 34.48
CA ALA A 61 -5.61 -4.13 33.39
C ALA A 61 -4.41 -3.17 33.28
N TRP A 62 -3.27 -3.53 33.87
CA TRP A 62 -2.01 -2.76 33.80
C TRP A 62 -1.49 -2.49 32.38
N TYR A 63 -1.97 -3.25 31.37
CA TYR A 63 -1.68 -3.04 29.94
C TYR A 63 -2.40 -1.83 29.32
N SER A 64 -3.48 -1.32 29.94
CA SER A 64 -4.31 -0.22 29.39
C SER A 64 -3.67 1.17 29.47
N LYS A 65 -2.47 1.30 30.05
CA LYS A 65 -1.77 2.58 30.23
C LYS A 65 -0.65 2.84 29.22
N GLU A 66 -0.39 1.95 28.29
CA GLU A 66 0.66 2.17 27.28
C GLU A 66 0.18 3.09 26.15
N PRO A 67 0.89 4.18 25.83
CA PRO A 67 0.47 5.16 24.82
C PRO A 67 0.32 4.55 23.42
N LEU A 68 1.10 3.51 23.10
CA LEU A 68 0.99 2.77 21.84
C LEU A 68 -0.30 1.96 21.74
N TYR A 69 -0.78 1.39 22.85
CA TYR A 69 -2.03 0.64 22.89
C TYR A 69 -3.23 1.56 22.68
N GLU A 70 -3.23 2.73 23.31
CA GLU A 70 -4.26 3.76 23.12
C GLU A 70 -4.30 4.28 21.67
N GLN A 71 -3.13 4.58 21.09
CA GLN A 71 -3.04 5.01 19.69
C GLN A 71 -3.56 3.90 18.74
N TRP A 72 -3.18 2.64 18.99
CA TRP A 72 -3.63 1.51 18.21
C TRP A 72 -5.15 1.27 18.37
N ARG A 73 -5.71 1.46 19.58
CA ARG A 73 -7.16 1.36 19.83
C ARG A 73 -7.93 2.41 19.04
N GLN A 74 -7.49 3.67 19.10
CA GLN A 74 -8.10 4.77 18.35
C GLN A 74 -8.05 4.55 16.84
N LEU A 75 -6.92 4.08 16.32
CA LEU A 75 -6.76 3.71 14.91
C LEU A 75 -7.75 2.62 14.48
N ASN A 76 -7.87 1.52 15.24
CA ASN A 76 -8.86 0.47 14.92
C ASN A 76 -10.30 0.98 15.03
N CYS A 77 -10.59 1.88 15.99
CA CYS A 77 -11.91 2.48 16.10
C CYS A 77 -12.29 3.27 14.84
N LYS A 78 -11.40 4.19 14.41
CA LYS A 78 -11.59 4.99 13.19
C LYS A 78 -11.82 4.11 11.95
N VAL A 79 -11.04 3.05 11.79
CA VAL A 79 -11.16 2.11 10.65
C VAL A 79 -12.49 1.37 10.67
N ASP A 80 -12.93 0.88 11.84
CA ASP A 80 -14.19 0.13 11.93
C ASP A 80 -15.42 1.03 11.78
N CYS A 81 -15.40 2.23 12.37
CA CYS A 81 -16.45 3.23 12.18
C CYS A 81 -16.62 3.61 10.69
N ARG A 82 -15.51 3.88 10.00
CA ARG A 82 -15.52 4.17 8.54
C ARG A 82 -16.13 3.01 7.75
N TYR A 83 -15.80 1.77 8.10
CA TYR A 83 -16.34 0.59 7.43
C TYR A 83 -17.85 0.41 7.67
N HIS A 84 -18.30 0.45 8.93
CA HIS A 84 -19.71 0.23 9.25
C HIS A 84 -20.61 1.33 8.68
N CYS A 85 -20.19 2.59 8.77
CA CYS A 85 -20.92 3.71 8.17
C CYS A 85 -20.96 3.65 6.65
N MET A 86 -19.88 3.21 5.99
CA MET A 86 -19.85 2.98 4.54
C MET A 86 -20.86 1.90 4.15
N MET A 87 -20.85 0.75 4.84
CA MET A 87 -21.76 -0.36 4.54
C MET A 87 -23.23 0.03 4.75
N GLN A 88 -23.54 0.75 5.83
CA GLN A 88 -24.89 1.25 6.08
C GLN A 88 -25.33 2.20 4.96
N ARG A 89 -24.47 3.14 4.56
CA ARG A 89 -24.80 4.13 3.54
C ARG A 89 -25.02 3.49 2.17
N GLU A 90 -24.20 2.50 1.83
CA GLU A 90 -24.32 1.77 0.57
C GLU A 90 -25.57 0.89 0.52
N GLU A 91 -26.02 0.36 1.65
CA GLU A 91 -27.31 -0.31 1.73
C GLU A 91 -28.48 0.65 1.49
N GLU A 92 -28.46 1.85 2.07
CA GLU A 92 -29.47 2.89 1.80
C GLU A 92 -29.49 3.29 0.31
N ARG A 93 -28.31 3.45 -0.31
CA ARG A 93 -28.18 3.75 -1.75
C ARG A 93 -28.70 2.61 -2.60
N ARG A 94 -28.39 1.35 -2.25
CA ARG A 94 -28.89 0.15 -2.93
C ARG A 94 -30.42 0.08 -2.89
N LEU A 95 -31.04 0.40 -1.74
CA LEU A 95 -32.50 0.46 -1.59
C LEU A 95 -33.13 1.57 -2.45
N GLN A 96 -32.38 2.63 -2.74
CA GLN A 96 -32.78 3.72 -3.63
C GLN A 96 -32.46 3.43 -5.12
N GLY A 97 -31.87 2.28 -5.44
CA GLY A 97 -31.48 1.93 -6.81
C GLY A 97 -30.30 2.75 -7.34
N LEU A 98 -29.49 3.34 -6.45
CA LEU A 98 -28.29 4.09 -6.82
C LEU A 98 -27.08 3.15 -6.95
N ASP A 99 -26.20 3.48 -7.88
CA ASP A 99 -24.94 2.76 -8.06
C ASP A 99 -24.01 2.95 -6.86
N PRO A 100 -23.16 1.94 -6.54
CA PRO A 100 -22.24 2.04 -5.42
C PRO A 100 -21.18 3.10 -5.66
N VAL A 101 -20.69 3.71 -4.57
CA VAL A 101 -19.61 4.70 -4.64
C VAL A 101 -18.42 4.30 -3.78
N LYS A 102 -17.30 4.98 -4.02
CA LYS A 102 -16.03 4.80 -3.34
C LYS A 102 -15.97 5.72 -2.11
N TYR A 103 -15.42 5.23 -1.00
CA TYR A 103 -15.17 5.96 0.26
C TYR A 103 -13.71 5.76 0.65
N HIS A 104 -12.96 6.83 0.90
CA HIS A 104 -11.55 6.83 1.28
C HIS A 104 -10.68 5.90 0.43
N GLY A 105 -10.92 5.87 -0.89
CA GLY A 105 -10.16 4.99 -1.77
C GLY A 105 -10.60 3.51 -1.78
N LYS A 106 -11.70 3.16 -1.10
CA LYS A 106 -12.19 1.78 -0.94
C LYS A 106 -13.62 1.61 -1.48
N TRP A 107 -13.91 0.41 -1.98
CA TRP A 107 -15.27 0.00 -2.38
C TRP A 107 -15.95 -0.73 -1.21
N PRO A 108 -17.30 -0.76 -1.15
CA PRO A 108 -18.05 -1.38 -0.06
C PRO A 108 -18.06 -2.90 -0.17
N PHE A 109 -16.94 -3.53 0.12
CA PHE A 109 -16.82 -4.98 0.16
C PHE A 109 -17.24 -5.54 1.52
N LEU A 110 -18.00 -6.64 1.52
CA LEU A 110 -18.35 -7.36 2.74
C LEU A 110 -17.11 -8.05 3.32
N ARG A 111 -16.72 -7.66 4.54
CA ARG A 111 -15.72 -8.36 5.35
C ARG A 111 -16.23 -9.77 5.70
N VAL A 112 -15.41 -10.79 5.45
CA VAL A 112 -15.69 -12.18 5.86
C VAL A 112 -14.67 -12.59 6.91
N PHE A 113 -15.11 -12.69 8.16
CA PHE A 113 -14.25 -12.90 9.34
C PHE A 113 -13.17 -11.81 9.47
N VAL A 114 -11.90 -12.20 9.42
CA VAL A 114 -10.74 -11.30 9.52
C VAL A 114 -10.42 -10.67 8.17
N PHE A 115 -10.88 -11.25 7.05
CA PHE A 115 -10.49 -10.84 5.70
C PHE A 115 -11.34 -9.69 5.19
N GLN A 116 -10.69 -8.57 4.87
CA GLN A 116 -11.34 -7.47 4.17
C GLN A 116 -11.57 -7.78 2.69
N GLU A 117 -10.59 -8.42 2.04
CA GLU A 117 -10.68 -8.80 0.62
C GLU A 117 -10.19 -10.25 0.42
N PRO A 118 -11.04 -11.26 0.69
CA PRO A 118 -10.59 -12.66 0.73
C PRO A 118 -10.04 -13.18 -0.60
N LEU A 119 -10.60 -12.75 -1.73
CA LEU A 119 -10.12 -13.15 -3.05
C LEU A 119 -8.76 -12.50 -3.38
N SER A 120 -8.60 -11.19 -3.13
CA SER A 120 -7.34 -10.47 -3.33
C SER A 120 -6.24 -11.06 -2.44
N ALA A 121 -6.56 -11.38 -1.18
CA ALA A 121 -5.63 -12.03 -0.25
C ALA A 121 -5.19 -13.42 -0.74
N ALA A 122 -6.14 -14.24 -1.20
CA ALA A 122 -5.83 -15.58 -1.72
C ALA A 122 -4.96 -15.52 -2.98
N LEU A 123 -5.28 -14.63 -3.93
CA LEU A 123 -4.49 -14.44 -5.15
C LEU A 123 -3.09 -13.88 -4.84
N SER A 124 -2.96 -13.01 -3.85
CA SER A 124 -1.66 -12.49 -3.38
C SER A 124 -0.82 -13.59 -2.74
N ALA A 125 -1.43 -14.45 -1.91
CA ALA A 125 -0.76 -15.59 -1.30
C ALA A 125 -0.28 -16.62 -2.34
N LEU A 126 -1.09 -16.85 -3.38
CA LEU A 126 -0.68 -17.70 -4.52
C LEU A 126 0.51 -17.08 -5.27
N ASN A 127 0.51 -15.78 -5.53
CA ASN A 127 1.65 -15.10 -6.14
C ASN A 127 2.91 -15.21 -5.28
N LEU A 128 2.78 -14.99 -3.96
CA LEU A 128 3.87 -15.19 -3.00
C LEU A 128 4.47 -16.59 -3.12
N LEU A 129 3.63 -17.63 -3.16
CA LEU A 129 4.06 -19.01 -3.31
C LEU A 129 4.81 -19.24 -4.64
N MET A 130 4.31 -18.69 -5.74
CA MET A 130 4.95 -18.80 -7.05
C MET A 130 6.33 -18.11 -7.07
N HIS A 131 6.45 -16.92 -6.48
CA HIS A 131 7.73 -16.24 -6.37
C HIS A 131 8.72 -16.97 -5.46
N PHE A 132 8.26 -17.50 -4.33
CA PHE A 132 9.09 -18.29 -3.42
C PHE A 132 9.61 -19.57 -4.06
N THR A 133 8.72 -20.35 -4.70
CA THR A 133 9.10 -21.59 -5.37
C THR A 133 10.01 -21.33 -6.57
N GLY A 134 9.74 -20.28 -7.35
CA GLY A 134 10.60 -19.85 -8.46
C GLY A 134 12.00 -19.44 -8.01
N TRP A 135 12.09 -18.60 -6.96
CA TRP A 135 13.37 -18.20 -6.38
C TRP A 135 14.14 -19.40 -5.82
N LEU A 136 13.48 -20.31 -5.10
CA LEU A 136 14.11 -21.50 -4.54
C LEU A 136 14.63 -22.44 -5.65
N SER A 137 13.86 -22.61 -6.73
CA SER A 137 14.27 -23.40 -7.89
C SER A 137 15.51 -22.79 -8.55
N TYR A 138 15.52 -21.46 -8.76
CA TYR A 138 16.66 -20.73 -9.31
C TYR A 138 17.90 -20.83 -8.42
N PHE A 139 17.74 -20.63 -7.11
CA PHE A 139 18.81 -20.78 -6.13
C PHE A 139 19.43 -22.18 -6.21
N LYS A 140 18.60 -23.23 -6.21
CA LYS A 140 19.08 -24.62 -6.32
C LYS A 140 19.83 -24.87 -7.63
N LEU A 141 19.31 -24.35 -8.74
CA LEU A 141 19.94 -24.48 -10.05
C LEU A 141 21.35 -23.85 -10.05
N VAL A 142 21.46 -22.61 -9.58
CA VAL A 142 22.72 -21.84 -9.55
C VAL A 142 23.75 -22.47 -8.64
N HIS A 143 23.35 -22.91 -7.44
CA HIS A 143 24.28 -23.33 -6.40
C HIS A 143 24.65 -24.81 -6.43
N TYR A 144 23.75 -25.68 -6.92
CA TYR A 144 23.96 -27.13 -6.86
C TYR A 144 24.05 -27.82 -8.23
N LYS A 145 23.53 -27.22 -9.30
CA LYS A 145 23.48 -27.88 -10.62
C LYS A 145 24.43 -27.27 -11.64
N LEU A 146 24.62 -25.96 -11.63
CA LEU A 146 25.46 -25.28 -12.63
C LEU A 146 26.94 -25.26 -12.22
N PRO A 147 27.86 -25.46 -13.17
CA PRO A 147 29.29 -25.36 -12.90
C PRO A 147 29.67 -23.91 -12.56
N LEU A 148 30.53 -23.73 -11.56
CA LEU A 148 31.09 -22.44 -11.18
C LEU A 148 32.39 -22.18 -11.93
N ARG A 149 32.76 -20.90 -12.12
CA ARG A 149 34.07 -20.53 -12.69
C ARG A 149 35.19 -21.07 -11.77
N PRO A 150 36.15 -21.89 -12.26
CA PRO A 150 37.15 -22.54 -11.41
C PRO A 150 37.97 -21.57 -10.56
N GLN A 151 38.33 -20.41 -11.14
CA GLN A 151 39.23 -19.45 -10.50
C GLN A 151 38.54 -18.54 -9.46
N THR A 152 37.26 -18.21 -9.67
CA THR A 152 36.56 -17.22 -8.83
C THR A 152 35.46 -17.83 -7.97
N LYS A 153 35.11 -19.10 -8.21
CA LYS A 153 33.95 -19.79 -7.62
C LYS A 153 32.63 -19.03 -7.79
N ARG A 154 32.53 -18.17 -8.81
CA ARG A 154 31.31 -17.40 -9.12
C ARG A 154 30.52 -18.05 -10.26
N PRO A 155 29.18 -17.86 -10.30
CA PRO A 155 28.36 -18.27 -11.43
C PRO A 155 28.84 -17.64 -12.74
N TYR A 156 28.70 -18.35 -13.86
CA TYR A 156 29.04 -17.80 -15.19
C TYR A 156 28.13 -16.64 -15.59
N TYR A 157 26.87 -16.68 -15.15
CA TYR A 157 25.88 -15.66 -15.42
C TYR A 157 26.04 -14.48 -14.44
N GLU A 158 26.48 -13.33 -14.97
CA GLU A 158 26.90 -12.18 -14.16
C GLU A 158 25.75 -11.41 -13.49
N TYR A 159 24.51 -11.67 -13.90
CA TYR A 159 23.32 -11.07 -13.31
C TYR A 159 22.70 -11.93 -12.20
N THR A 160 23.32 -13.05 -11.83
CA THR A 160 22.78 -14.01 -10.86
C THR A 160 22.41 -13.35 -9.53
N GLY A 161 23.28 -12.48 -8.99
CA GLY A 161 22.99 -11.74 -7.76
C GLY A 161 21.77 -10.82 -7.89
N LEU A 162 21.59 -10.20 -9.05
CA LEU A 162 20.44 -9.31 -9.29
C LEU A 162 19.12 -10.08 -9.32
N TRP A 163 19.11 -11.28 -9.89
CA TRP A 163 17.92 -12.14 -9.88
C TRP A 163 17.55 -12.63 -8.47
N HIS A 164 18.54 -12.83 -7.58
CA HIS A 164 18.25 -13.14 -6.18
C HIS A 164 17.60 -11.96 -5.47
N ILE A 165 18.11 -10.74 -5.66
CA ILE A 165 17.52 -9.53 -5.09
C ILE A 165 16.09 -9.33 -5.61
N TYR A 166 15.86 -9.50 -6.93
CA TYR A 166 14.52 -9.45 -7.52
C TYR A 166 13.56 -10.43 -6.83
N GLY A 167 13.96 -11.70 -6.71
CA GLY A 167 13.12 -12.72 -6.08
C GLY A 167 12.79 -12.40 -4.63
N LEU A 168 13.76 -11.93 -3.84
CA LEU A 168 13.54 -11.53 -2.44
C LEU A 168 12.61 -10.33 -2.32
N LEU A 169 12.77 -9.30 -3.18
CA LEU A 169 11.87 -8.15 -3.21
C LEU A 169 10.46 -8.53 -3.63
N SER A 170 10.31 -9.44 -4.60
CA SER A 170 9.01 -9.98 -5.00
C SER A 170 8.34 -10.73 -3.84
N ILE A 171 9.06 -11.61 -3.15
CA ILE A 171 8.54 -12.33 -1.97
C ILE A 171 8.09 -11.32 -0.90
N ASN A 172 8.89 -10.30 -0.61
CA ASN A 172 8.53 -9.26 0.34
C ASN A 172 7.27 -8.48 -0.07
N ALA A 173 7.16 -8.06 -1.34
CA ALA A 173 5.99 -7.35 -1.85
C ALA A 173 4.71 -8.18 -1.74
N TRP A 174 4.72 -9.42 -2.21
CA TRP A 174 3.53 -10.28 -2.14
C TRP A 174 3.18 -10.74 -0.72
N PHE A 175 4.17 -10.81 0.17
CA PHE A 175 3.93 -11.04 1.60
C PHE A 175 3.14 -9.88 2.22
N TRP A 176 3.58 -8.63 2.02
CA TRP A 176 2.86 -7.47 2.53
C TRP A 176 1.50 -7.29 1.87
N SER A 177 1.39 -7.54 0.56
CA SER A 177 0.10 -7.53 -0.15
C SER A 177 -0.89 -8.56 0.42
N THR A 178 -0.41 -9.78 0.71
CA THR A 178 -1.24 -10.79 1.36
C THR A 178 -1.74 -10.31 2.72
N ILE A 179 -0.83 -9.78 3.56
CA ILE A 179 -1.20 -9.29 4.89
C ILE A 179 -2.18 -8.11 4.78
N PHE A 180 -1.93 -7.14 3.91
CA PHE A 180 -2.80 -6.00 3.69
C PHE A 180 -4.23 -6.41 3.31
N HIS A 181 -4.39 -7.32 2.35
CA HIS A 181 -5.72 -7.79 1.94
C HIS A 181 -6.40 -8.71 2.97
N THR A 182 -5.63 -9.29 3.91
CA THR A 182 -6.23 -9.94 5.09
C THR A 182 -6.72 -8.90 6.07
N ARG A 183 -5.84 -8.03 6.56
CA ARG A 183 -6.16 -6.99 7.55
C ARG A 183 -5.54 -5.66 7.12
N ASP A 184 -6.45 -4.78 6.72
CA ASP A 184 -6.16 -3.42 6.28
C ASP A 184 -6.05 -2.50 7.51
N ILE A 185 -4.81 -2.20 7.89
CA ILE A 185 -4.46 -1.19 8.89
C ILE A 185 -3.39 -0.28 8.27
N ASP A 186 -3.30 0.97 8.71
CA ASP A 186 -2.40 1.97 8.12
C ASP A 186 -0.95 1.48 7.95
N LEU A 187 -0.46 0.68 8.90
CA LEU A 187 0.87 0.08 8.83
C LEU A 187 0.99 -0.93 7.67
N THR A 188 0.02 -1.83 7.50
CA THR A 188 0.06 -2.87 6.46
C THR A 188 -0.14 -2.25 5.08
N GLU A 189 -0.96 -1.21 4.98
CA GLU A 189 -1.12 -0.39 3.77
C GLU A 189 0.20 0.27 3.35
N LYS A 190 0.85 0.98 4.29
CA LYS A 190 2.15 1.62 4.05
C LYS A 190 3.21 0.63 3.61
N LEU A 191 3.26 -0.55 4.24
CA LEU A 191 4.25 -1.59 3.92
C LEU A 191 3.97 -2.26 2.56
N ASP A 192 2.71 -2.48 2.19
CA ASP A 192 2.35 -3.02 0.88
C ASP A 192 2.78 -2.06 -0.24
N TYR A 193 2.35 -0.79 -0.18
CA TYR A 193 2.73 0.20 -1.18
C TYR A 193 4.24 0.42 -1.24
N SER A 194 4.91 0.53 -0.10
CA SER A 194 6.37 0.69 -0.07
C SER A 194 7.09 -0.48 -0.74
N SER A 195 6.62 -1.70 -0.48
CA SER A 195 7.21 -2.92 -1.05
C SER A 195 6.93 -3.05 -2.54
N ALA A 196 5.73 -2.68 -3.00
CA ALA A 196 5.37 -2.65 -4.42
C ALA A 196 6.22 -1.63 -5.19
N VAL A 197 6.37 -0.41 -4.66
CA VAL A 197 7.22 0.64 -5.26
C VAL A 197 8.68 0.21 -5.31
N ALA A 198 9.20 -0.40 -4.23
CA ALA A 198 10.56 -0.92 -4.19
C ALA A 198 10.79 -2.01 -5.25
N LEU A 199 9.84 -2.94 -5.40
CA LEU A 199 9.90 -3.99 -6.41
C LEU A 199 9.88 -3.41 -7.84
N LEU A 200 8.98 -2.47 -8.13
CA LEU A 200 8.87 -1.82 -9.45
C LEU A 200 10.14 -1.05 -9.80
N GLY A 201 10.66 -0.26 -8.86
CA GLY A 201 11.91 0.46 -9.02
C GLY A 201 13.09 -0.47 -9.30
N TYR A 202 13.19 -1.57 -8.56
CA TYR A 202 14.22 -2.57 -8.78
C TYR A 202 14.04 -3.31 -10.11
N ALA A 203 12.81 -3.64 -10.50
CA ALA A 203 12.51 -4.26 -11.78
C ALA A 203 12.93 -3.37 -12.97
N LEU A 204 12.73 -2.05 -12.86
CA LEU A 204 13.21 -1.09 -13.85
C LEU A 204 14.74 -1.09 -13.93
N ILE A 205 15.44 -1.05 -12.79
CA ILE A 205 16.91 -1.15 -12.73
C ILE A 205 17.37 -2.43 -13.44
N LEU A 206 16.84 -3.58 -13.02
CA LEU A 206 17.20 -4.88 -13.58
C LEU A 206 16.95 -4.94 -15.10
N SER A 207 15.82 -4.40 -15.56
CA SER A 207 15.46 -4.35 -16.97
C SER A 207 16.44 -3.50 -17.78
N LEU A 208 16.83 -2.33 -17.29
CA LEU A 208 17.83 -1.47 -17.94
C LEU A 208 19.20 -2.15 -17.99
N LEU A 209 19.69 -2.68 -16.86
CA LEU A 209 20.98 -3.35 -16.80
C LEU A 209 21.06 -4.58 -17.72
N ARG A 210 19.97 -5.33 -17.84
CA ARG A 210 19.90 -6.51 -18.71
C ARG A 210 19.76 -6.13 -20.18
N THR A 211 18.91 -5.16 -20.51
CA THR A 211 18.66 -4.72 -21.90
C THR A 211 19.91 -4.10 -22.52
N PHE A 212 20.62 -3.26 -21.77
CA PHE A 212 21.87 -2.65 -22.23
C PHE A 212 23.12 -3.51 -21.96
N ASN A 213 22.95 -4.75 -21.48
CA ASN A 213 24.02 -5.69 -21.17
C ASN A 213 25.15 -5.05 -20.32
N VAL A 214 24.76 -4.28 -19.30
CA VAL A 214 25.69 -3.49 -18.47
C VAL A 214 26.41 -4.38 -17.48
N LYS A 215 27.72 -4.57 -17.70
CA LYS A 215 28.59 -5.43 -16.87
C LYS A 215 29.56 -4.66 -16.00
N ILE A 216 29.89 -3.43 -16.39
CA ILE A 216 30.83 -2.59 -15.66
C ILE A 216 30.15 -2.02 -14.41
N GLU A 217 30.77 -2.22 -13.24
CA GLU A 217 30.17 -1.83 -11.95
C GLU A 217 29.86 -0.33 -11.86
N ALA A 218 30.77 0.53 -12.35
CA ALA A 218 30.53 1.98 -12.38
C ALA A 218 29.28 2.34 -13.19
N ALA A 219 29.09 1.72 -14.36
CA ALA A 219 27.91 1.93 -15.18
C ALA A 219 26.63 1.40 -14.49
N ARG A 220 26.70 0.26 -13.78
CA ARG A 220 25.56 -0.26 -13.00
C ARG A 220 25.11 0.74 -11.94
N VAL A 221 26.06 1.37 -11.25
CA VAL A 221 25.78 2.42 -10.27
C VAL A 221 25.15 3.64 -10.95
N MET A 222 25.65 4.07 -12.11
CA MET A 222 25.08 5.20 -12.86
C MET A 222 23.60 4.99 -13.24
N PHE A 223 23.21 3.77 -13.64
CA PHE A 223 21.80 3.45 -13.92
C PHE A 223 20.97 3.30 -12.64
N SER A 224 21.53 2.67 -11.60
CA SER A 224 20.77 2.30 -10.40
C SER A 224 20.55 3.47 -9.45
N ALA A 225 21.56 4.30 -9.22
CA ALA A 225 21.54 5.38 -8.23
C ALA A 225 20.39 6.39 -8.41
N PRO A 226 20.12 6.95 -9.60
CA PRO A 226 19.02 7.91 -9.76
C PRO A 226 17.64 7.26 -9.53
N ILE A 227 17.47 6.01 -9.94
CA ILE A 227 16.21 5.27 -9.75
C ILE A 227 16.02 4.93 -8.27
N LEU A 228 17.07 4.46 -7.58
CA LEU A 228 17.03 4.21 -6.15
C LEU A 228 16.72 5.49 -5.37
N ALA A 229 17.34 6.62 -5.71
CA ALA A 229 17.04 7.90 -5.09
C ALA A 229 15.56 8.28 -5.26
N PHE A 230 15.03 8.19 -6.48
CA PHE A 230 13.62 8.44 -6.75
C PHE A 230 12.70 7.52 -5.95
N VAL A 231 12.96 6.21 -5.97
CA VAL A 231 12.18 5.19 -5.25
C VAL A 231 12.19 5.45 -3.76
N THR A 232 13.36 5.72 -3.17
CA THR A 232 13.49 6.02 -1.74
C THR A 232 12.73 7.30 -1.38
N THR A 233 12.91 8.39 -2.14
CA THR A 233 12.17 9.63 -1.91
C THR A 233 10.66 9.42 -2.03
N HIS A 234 10.21 8.63 -3.00
CA HIS A 234 8.79 8.33 -3.18
C HIS A 234 8.23 7.48 -2.03
N ILE A 235 8.95 6.46 -1.56
CA ILE A 235 8.57 5.67 -0.39
C ILE A 235 8.50 6.56 0.85
N LEU A 236 9.49 7.44 1.07
CA LEU A 236 9.46 8.39 2.18
C LEU A 236 8.24 9.32 2.09
N TYR A 237 7.94 9.83 0.90
CA TYR A 237 6.74 10.62 0.66
C TYR A 237 5.45 9.85 1.03
N LEU A 238 5.29 8.61 0.57
CA LEU A 238 4.10 7.79 0.89
C LEU A 238 3.96 7.46 2.39
N ASN A 239 5.07 7.35 3.14
CA ASN A 239 5.03 6.96 4.55
C ASN A 239 4.84 8.14 5.51
N PHE A 240 5.46 9.28 5.20
CA PHE A 240 5.55 10.44 6.10
C PHE A 240 4.68 11.61 5.67
N TYR A 241 4.27 11.68 4.40
CA TYR A 241 3.31 12.67 3.97
C TYR A 241 1.92 12.10 4.20
N ASP A 242 1.26 12.54 5.26
CA ASP A 242 -0.15 12.23 5.45
C ASP A 242 -0.89 12.79 4.24
N PHE A 243 -1.52 11.91 3.47
CA PHE A 243 -2.58 12.31 2.55
C PHE A 243 -3.74 12.76 3.42
N ASP A 244 -3.64 13.98 3.94
CA ASP A 244 -4.64 14.61 4.78
C ASP A 244 -5.83 14.98 3.88
N TYR A 245 -6.61 13.97 3.50
CA TYR A 245 -7.91 14.15 2.88
C TYR A 245 -8.85 14.91 3.84
N ASP A 246 -8.56 14.91 5.15
CA ASP A 246 -9.32 15.60 6.18
C ASP A 246 -9.07 17.14 6.12
N GLU A 247 -7.84 17.61 5.85
CA GLU A 247 -7.54 19.05 5.73
C GLU A 247 -8.07 19.65 4.41
N LEU A 248 -8.02 18.87 3.31
CA LEU A 248 -8.68 19.20 2.04
C LEU A 248 -10.21 19.34 2.19
N LEU A 249 -10.86 18.54 3.04
CA LEU A 249 -12.30 18.67 3.30
C LEU A 249 -12.68 19.95 4.07
N SER A 250 -11.74 20.59 4.78
CA SER A 250 -11.98 21.86 5.48
C SER A 250 -11.89 23.07 4.55
N ILE A 251 -11.02 23.01 3.53
CA ILE A 251 -10.81 24.10 2.57
C ILE A 251 -11.95 24.14 1.53
N TYR A 252 -12.43 22.99 1.05
CA TYR A 252 -13.54 22.90 0.09
C TYR A 252 -14.94 22.96 0.72
N ALA A 253 -15.04 23.17 2.04
CA ALA A 253 -16.30 23.52 2.70
C ALA A 253 -16.71 24.98 2.47
N THR A 254 -15.87 25.77 1.79
CA THR A 254 -16.31 27.01 1.15
C THR A 254 -16.75 26.69 -0.28
N PRO A 255 -17.97 27.08 -0.69
CA PRO A 255 -18.43 26.88 -2.05
C PRO A 255 -17.67 27.85 -2.96
N LEU A 256 -16.49 27.43 -3.42
CA LEU A 256 -15.90 27.98 -4.62
C LEU A 256 -16.43 27.16 -5.78
N GLU A 257 -17.41 27.76 -6.46
CA GLU A 257 -17.79 27.37 -7.82
C GLU A 257 -16.52 27.25 -8.68
N CYS A 258 -16.30 26.07 -9.24
CA CYS A 258 -15.47 25.90 -10.42
C CYS A 258 -16.33 26.14 -11.66
#